data_AF-A0A7K6WAD9-F1
#
_entry.id   AF-A0A7K6WAD9-F1
#
_cell.length_a   1.000
_cell.length_b   1.000
_cell.length_c   1.000
_cell.angle_alpha   90.00
_cell.angle_beta   90.00
_cell.angle_gamma   90.00
#
_symmetry.space_group_name_H-M   'P 1'
#
loop_
_entity.id
_entity.type
_entity.pdbx_description
1 polymer ?
#
loop_
_entity_poly.entity_id
_entity_poly.type
_entity_poly.pdbx_seq_one_letter_code
_entity_poly.pdbx_strand_id
1 'polypeptide(L)' 'MRIIYQLLVLLFMMLQGAAGQPSPIDPCVIQKGYCFPGICRRPYYWIGTCHNGFSCCRRYVEV' A
#
# COMPACT_ATOMS: atom_id res chain seq x y z
N MET A 1 -6.16 -32.74 26.71
CA MET A 1 -5.53 -31.48 26.27
C MET A 1 -5.12 -31.56 24.79
N ARG A 2 -6.09 -31.48 23.86
CA ARG A 2 -5.87 -31.55 22.39
C ARG A 2 -6.89 -30.70 21.61
N ILE A 3 -8.08 -30.52 22.18
CA ILE A 3 -9.16 -29.65 21.71
C ILE A 3 -8.74 -28.18 21.53
N ILE A 4 -7.93 -27.63 22.43
CA ILE A 4 -7.49 -26.23 22.35
C ILE A 4 -6.71 -25.98 21.05
N TYR A 5 -5.84 -26.90 20.65
CA TYR A 5 -5.06 -26.80 19.42
C TYR A 5 -5.94 -26.90 18.17
N GLN A 6 -6.97 -27.76 18.19
CA GLN A 6 -7.90 -27.90 17.07
C GLN A 6 -8.75 -26.63 16.87
N LEU A 7 -9.23 -26.04 17.97
CA LEU A 7 -9.93 -24.75 17.95
C LEU A 7 -9.04 -23.63 17.40
N LEU A 8 -7.77 -23.60 17.82
CA LEU A 8 -6.80 -22.62 17.36
C LEU A 8 -6.60 -22.70 15.84
N VAL A 9 -6.39 -23.92 15.30
CA VAL A 9 -6.20 -24.16 13.87
C VAL A 9 -7.41 -23.71 13.06
N LEU A 10 -8.63 -24.02 13.51
CA LEU A 10 -9.84 -23.57 12.85
C LEU A 10 -9.93 -22.04 12.84
N LEU A 11 -9.58 -21.39 13.94
CA LEU A 11 -9.62 -19.93 14.05
C LEU A 11 -8.61 -19.26 13.08
N PHE A 12 -7.39 -19.79 12.99
CA PHE A 12 -6.36 -19.30 12.06
C PHE A 12 -6.72 -19.53 10.59
N MET A 13 -7.41 -20.62 10.27
CA MET A 13 -7.92 -20.89 8.91
C MET A 13 -8.96 -19.85 8.48
N MET A 14 -9.88 -19.47 9.38
CA MET A 14 -10.90 -18.45 9.06
C MET A 14 -10.30 -17.06 8.93
N LEU A 15 -9.23 -16.74 9.68
CA LEU A 15 -8.62 -15.41 9.69
C LEU A 15 -7.88 -15.07 8.37
N GLN A 16 -7.37 -16.07 7.65
CA GLN A 16 -6.63 -15.87 6.39
C GLN A 16 -7.53 -15.42 5.23
N GLY A 17 -8.85 -15.63 5.32
CA GLY A 17 -9.83 -15.14 4.33
C GLY A 17 -10.03 -13.62 4.35
N ALA A 18 -9.62 -12.93 5.42
CA ALA A 18 -9.78 -11.48 5.57
C ALA A 18 -8.58 -10.66 5.06
N ALA A 19 -7.45 -11.31 4.74
CA ALA A 19 -6.19 -10.63 4.38
C ALA A 19 -6.07 -10.31 2.86
N GLY A 20 -7.10 -10.60 2.07
CA GLY A 20 -7.09 -10.45 0.62
C GLY A 20 -7.59 -9.11 0.09
N GLN A 21 -7.56 -8.03 0.86
CA GLN A 21 -7.96 -6.72 0.34
C GLN A 21 -6.80 -6.16 -0.50
N PRO A 22 -6.91 -6.09 -1.86
CA PRO A 22 -5.95 -5.34 -2.63
C PRO A 22 -6.06 -3.90 -2.15
N SER A 23 -4.98 -3.40 -1.53
CA SER A 23 -4.90 -1.98 -1.21
C SER A 23 -5.20 -1.22 -2.51
N PRO A 24 -6.15 -0.26 -2.53
CA PRO A 24 -6.48 0.48 -3.73
C PRO A 24 -5.17 0.99 -4.32
N ILE A 25 -4.82 0.48 -5.50
CA ILE A 25 -3.54 0.83 -6.14
C ILE A 25 -3.68 2.31 -6.48
N ASP A 26 -2.97 3.15 -5.72
CA ASP A 26 -2.97 4.58 -5.99
C ASP A 26 -2.51 4.80 -7.44
N PRO A 27 -3.24 5.62 -8.21
CA PRO A 27 -2.85 5.92 -9.60
C PRO A 27 -1.43 6.51 -9.68
N CYS A 28 -0.94 7.07 -8.57
CA CYS A 28 0.44 7.50 -8.39
C CYS A 28 1.47 6.38 -8.63
N VAL A 29 1.21 5.19 -8.06
CA VAL A 29 2.12 4.04 -8.15
C VAL A 29 2.14 3.49 -9.58
N ILE A 30 0.99 3.50 -10.26
CA ILE A 30 0.88 3.11 -11.69
C ILE A 30 1.77 4.02 -12.56
N GLN A 31 1.86 5.30 -12.22
CA GLN A 31 2.71 6.27 -12.93
C GLN A 31 4.19 6.23 -12.50
N LYS A 32 4.62 5.20 -11.76
CA LYS A 32 5.96 5.09 -11.15
C LYS A 32 6.29 6.27 -10.22
N GLY A 33 5.27 6.85 -9.60
CA GLY A 33 5.37 7.87 -8.58
C GLY A 33 5.30 7.28 -7.16
N TYR A 34 5.68 8.10 -6.19
CA TYR A 34 5.62 7.79 -4.77
C TYR A 34 4.75 8.83 -4.05
N CYS A 35 3.92 8.38 -3.11
CA CYS A 35 3.13 9.26 -2.27
C CYS A 35 3.99 9.77 -1.10
N PHE A 36 4.27 11.06 -1.07
CA PHE A 36 4.97 11.72 0.03
C PHE A 36 4.01 12.61 0.83
N PRO A 37 4.04 12.55 2.17
CA PRO A 37 3.37 13.54 2.99
C PRO A 37 4.08 14.90 2.83
N GLY A 38 3.36 15.93 2.36
CA GLY A 38 3.91 17.27 2.11
C GLY A 38 4.31 17.53 0.65
N ILE A 39 5.42 18.25 0.43
CA ILE A 39 5.91 18.62 -0.92
C ILE A 39 6.94 17.63 -1.46
N CYS A 40 7.02 17.49 -2.78
CA CYS A 40 8.04 16.70 -3.44
C CYS A 40 9.43 17.33 -3.27
N ARG A 41 10.40 16.58 -2.75
CA ARG A 41 11.81 16.99 -2.68
C ARG A 41 12.53 16.58 -3.95
N ARG A 42 13.45 17.43 -4.45
CA ARG A 42 14.35 17.07 -5.56
C ARG A 42 15.09 15.76 -5.23
N PRO A 43 15.26 14.82 -6.18
CA PRO A 43 15.00 14.91 -7.63
C PRO A 43 13.60 14.44 -8.05
N TYR A 44 12.58 14.63 -7.20
CA TYR A 44 11.20 14.28 -7.50
C TYR A 44 10.36 15.53 -7.79
N TYR A 45 9.50 15.46 -8.80
CA TYR A 45 8.54 16.51 -9.16
C TYR A 45 7.11 16.07 -8.88
N TRP A 46 6.25 17.05 -8.61
CA TRP A 46 4.84 16.82 -8.32
C TRP A 46 4.09 16.47 -9.61
N ILE A 47 3.31 15.39 -9.57
CA ILE A 47 2.48 14.93 -10.69
C ILE A 47 0.99 14.81 -10.34
N GLY A 48 0.62 15.01 -9.08
CA GLY A 48 -0.76 14.93 -8.62
C GLY A 48 -0.87 14.67 -7.12
N THR A 49 -2.06 14.25 -6.69
CA THR A 49 -2.34 13.86 -5.29
C THR A 49 -2.75 12.40 -5.21
N CYS A 50 -2.33 11.71 -4.15
CA CYS A 50 -2.76 10.35 -3.84
C CYS A 50 -4.13 10.36 -3.13
N HIS A 51 -4.82 9.22 -3.04
CA HIS A 51 -6.13 9.14 -2.38
C HIS A 51 -6.10 9.62 -0.93
N ASN A 52 -4.96 9.46 -0.25
CA ASN A 52 -4.77 9.85 1.13
C ASN A 52 -4.50 11.36 1.31
N GLY A 53 -4.58 12.16 0.24
CA GLY A 53 -4.27 13.60 0.25
C GLY A 53 -2.77 13.93 0.20
N PHE A 54 -1.92 12.91 0.04
CA PHE A 54 -0.47 13.08 -0.10
C PHE A 54 -0.09 13.56 -1.50
N SER A 55 1.10 14.14 -1.63
CA SER A 55 1.63 14.53 -2.94
C SER A 55 2.18 13.32 -3.67
N CYS A 56 1.73 13.11 -4.91
CA CYS A 56 2.32 12.14 -5.79
C CYS A 56 3.57 12.73 -6.46
N CYS A 57 4.73 12.14 -6.18
CA CYS A 57 6.03 12.63 -6.61
C CYS A 57 6.72 11.61 -7.51
N ARG A 58 7.15 12.03 -8.70
CA ARG A 58 7.86 11.19 -9.66
C ARG A 58 9.31 11.61 -9.79
N ARG A 59 10.23 10.65 -9.81
CA ARG A 59 11.66 10.93 -10.00
C ARG A 59 11.89 11.37 -11.44
N TYR A 60 12.75 12.37 -11.66
CA TYR A 60 13.31 12.61 -12.99
C TYR A 60 14.06 11.35 -13.42
N VAL A 61 13.61 10.71 -14.50
CA VAL A 61 14.37 9.65 -15.16
C VAL A 61 15.40 10.37 -16.02
N GLU A 62 16.67 10.23 -15.65
CA GLU A 62 17.77 10.56 -16.55
C GLU A 62 17.71 9.53 -17.68
N VAL A 63 17.43 9.99 -18.90
CA VAL A 63 17.27 9.16 -20.10
C VAL A 63 18.64 8.84 -20.69
#